data_AF-S9UKL4-F1
#
_entry.id   AF-S9UKL4-F1
#
_cell.length_a   1.000
_cell.length_b   1.000
_cell.length_c   1.000
_cell.angle_alpha   90.00
_cell.angle_beta   90.00
_cell.angle_gamma   90.00
#
_symmetry.space_group_name_H-M   'P 1'
#
loop_
_entity.id
_entity.type
_entity.pdbx_description
1 polymer ?
#
loop_
_entity_poly.entity_id
_entity_poly.type
_entity_poly.pdbx_seq_one_letter_code
_entity_poly.pdbx_strand_id
1 'polypeptide(L)'
;MILFMTKSASSAIGLTRILSTSLFTLFLIGEELNLLTKMGILNLPALTERTNRIRVVFLFYSNVCRLIMNYLILKDFNYDEAKQKKAAGDKSIEREYKRLLYAVWDGFLMTVYTYTMQKRALPAGPSHLPKALFSGDLVEIITACAPPVYAIPNTPQGLMGLIASVPGFLSSFV
;
A
#
# COMPACT_ATOMS: atom_id res chain seq x y z
N MET A 1 -19.68 10.13 -30.87
CA MET A 1 -19.44 10.76 -29.55
C MET A 1 -19.23 9.67 -28.49
N ILE A 2 -18.19 8.84 -28.65
CA ILE A 2 -17.84 7.73 -27.73
C ILE A 2 -16.33 7.81 -27.53
N LEU A 3 -15.85 8.92 -26.96
CA LEU A 3 -14.41 9.12 -26.71
C LEU A 3 -14.09 9.80 -25.37
N PHE A 4 -15.10 9.97 -24.50
CA PHE A 4 -14.93 10.65 -23.22
C PHE A 4 -15.09 9.76 -21.97
N MET A 5 -15.49 8.49 -22.10
CA MET A 5 -15.68 7.62 -20.91
C MET A 5 -14.49 6.72 -20.54
N THR A 6 -13.45 6.60 -21.39
CA THR A 6 -12.28 5.72 -21.11
C THR A 6 -11.06 6.45 -20.51
N LYS A 7 -11.02 7.79 -20.49
CA LYS A 7 -9.87 8.54 -19.95
C LYS A 7 -9.75 8.48 -18.42
N SER A 8 -10.86 8.27 -17.70
CA SER A 8 -10.90 8.43 -16.24
C SER A 8 -10.17 7.32 -15.48
N ALA A 9 -10.41 6.05 -15.84
CA ALA A 9 -9.85 4.91 -15.10
C ALA A 9 -8.36 4.71 -15.39
N SER A 10 -7.95 4.81 -16.66
CA SER A 10 -6.54 4.70 -17.08
C SER A 10 -5.66 5.81 -16.46
N SER A 11 -6.16 7.04 -16.38
CA SER A 11 -5.44 8.16 -15.74
C SER A 11 -5.34 7.95 -14.22
N ALA A 12 -6.40 7.46 -13.58
CA ALA A 12 -6.40 7.15 -12.14
C ALA A 12 -5.43 6.01 -11.80
N ILE A 13 -5.37 4.96 -12.64
CA ILE A 13 -4.38 3.87 -12.52
C ILE A 13 -2.96 4.42 -12.65
N GLY A 14 -2.70 5.28 -13.63
CA GLY A 14 -1.40 5.94 -13.80
C GLY A 14 -0.99 6.76 -12.58
N LEU A 15 -1.90 7.59 -12.06
CA LEU A 15 -1.64 8.42 -10.88
C LEU A 15 -1.37 7.59 -9.63
N THR A 16 -2.23 6.60 -9.36
CA THR A 16 -2.08 5.71 -8.19
C THR A 16 -0.80 4.88 -8.25
N ARG A 17 -0.35 4.49 -9.45
CA ARG A 17 0.96 3.85 -9.65
C ARG A 17 2.12 4.79 -9.29
N ILE A 18 2.11 6.02 -9.80
CA ILE A 18 3.16 7.02 -9.48
C ILE A 18 3.19 7.26 -7.97
N LEU A 19 2.04 7.52 -7.35
CA LEU A 19 1.95 7.74 -5.91
C LEU A 19 2.43 6.52 -5.11
N SER A 20 1.99 5.31 -5.48
CA SER A 20 2.43 4.09 -4.82
C SER A 20 3.96 3.93 -4.88
N THR A 21 4.55 4.13 -6.05
CA THR A 21 5.99 4.02 -6.26
C THR A 21 6.75 5.07 -5.46
N SER A 22 6.35 6.35 -5.53
CA SER A 22 6.99 7.43 -4.78
C SER A 22 6.96 7.18 -3.28
N LEU A 23 5.80 6.78 -2.74
CA LEU A 23 5.66 6.45 -1.32
C LEU A 23 6.51 5.25 -0.92
N PHE A 24 6.58 4.22 -1.76
CA PHE A 24 7.42 3.06 -1.51
C PHE A 24 8.90 3.44 -1.51
N THR A 25 9.34 4.29 -2.44
CA THR A 25 10.71 4.80 -2.48
C THR A 25 11.05 5.59 -1.22
N LEU A 26 10.15 6.45 -0.73
CA LEU A 26 10.35 7.18 0.53
C LEU A 26 10.45 6.23 1.74
N PHE A 27 9.66 5.15 1.75
CA PHE A 27 9.79 4.10 2.76
C PHE A 27 11.17 3.42 2.70
N LEU A 28 11.65 3.04 1.52
CA LEU A 28 12.95 2.39 1.34
C LEU A 28 14.11 3.30 1.79
N ILE A 29 14.09 4.57 1.40
CA ILE A 29 15.08 5.56 1.88
C ILE A 29 15.05 5.63 3.42
N GLY A 30 13.86 5.62 4.02
CA GLY A 30 13.72 5.63 5.47
C GLY A 30 14.23 4.36 6.16
N GLU A 31 14.05 3.18 5.56
CA GLU A 31 14.64 1.92 6.04
C GLU A 31 16.17 1.97 5.99
N GLU A 32 16.75 2.41 4.86
CA GLU A 32 18.20 2.51 4.69
C GLU A 32 18.82 3.46 5.72
N LEU A 33 18.23 4.65 5.93
CA LEU A 33 18.70 5.58 6.95
C LEU A 33 18.68 4.96 8.36
N ASN A 34 17.65 4.20 8.68
CA ASN A 34 17.52 3.52 9.96
C ASN A 34 18.53 2.35 10.11
N LEU A 35 18.83 1.63 9.03
CA LEU A 35 19.88 0.60 9.03
C LEU A 35 21.27 1.21 9.21
N LEU A 36 21.61 2.24 8.43
CA LEU A 36 22.90 2.95 8.51
C LEU A 36 23.14 3.55 9.91
N THR A 37 22.08 4.05 10.56
CA THR A 37 22.17 4.54 11.94
C THR A 37 22.45 3.39 12.92
N LYS A 38 21.75 2.26 12.79
CA LYS A 38 21.96 1.08 13.65
C LYS A 38 23.36 0.48 13.50
N MET A 39 23.95 0.61 12.31
CA MET A 39 25.32 0.19 12.03
C MET A 39 26.37 1.18 12.54
N GLY A 40 25.96 2.31 13.14
CA GLY A 40 26.88 3.33 13.64
C GLY A 40 27.53 4.17 12.54
N ILE A 41 27.06 4.08 11.29
CA ILE A 41 27.61 4.83 10.14
C ILE A 41 27.07 6.28 10.15
N LEU A 42 25.81 6.47 10.54
CA LEU A 42 25.19 7.79 10.68
C LEU A 42 24.96 8.13 12.15
N ASN A 43 25.51 9.25 12.62
CA ASN A 43 25.29 9.79 13.96
C ASN A 43 24.18 10.87 13.96
N LEU A 44 22.99 10.50 13.49
CA LEU A 44 21.83 11.40 13.37
C LEU A 44 20.58 10.83 14.06
N PRO A 45 20.61 10.57 15.38
CA PRO A 45 19.54 9.87 16.10
C PRO A 45 18.18 10.59 16.00
N ALA A 46 18.16 11.92 16.03
CA ALA A 46 16.94 12.72 15.91
C ALA A 46 16.27 12.58 14.51
N LEU A 47 17.08 12.48 13.45
CA LEU A 47 16.57 12.26 12.10
C LEU A 47 15.99 10.85 11.96
N THR A 48 16.66 9.86 12.57
CA THR A 48 16.24 8.46 12.54
C THR A 48 14.94 8.24 13.31
N GLU A 49 14.76 8.90 14.45
CA GLU A 49 13.50 8.86 15.19
C GLU A 49 12.34 9.44 14.37
N ARG A 50 12.51 10.63 13.78
CA ARG A 50 11.51 11.26 12.90
C ARG A 50 11.19 10.39 11.68
N THR A 51 12.21 9.84 11.04
CA THR A 51 12.08 8.96 9.87
C THR A 51 11.34 7.66 10.23
N ASN A 52 11.66 7.09 11.40
CA ASN A 52 10.97 5.90 11.91
C ASN A 52 9.48 6.12 12.15
N ARG A 53 9.07 7.35 12.50
CA ARG A 53 7.67 7.71 12.68
C ARG A 53 6.90 7.76 11.35
N ILE A 54 7.53 8.22 10.26
CA ILE A 54 6.82 8.42 8.98
C ILE A 54 6.97 7.27 7.98
N ARG A 55 8.07 6.49 8.04
CA ARG A 55 8.35 5.45 7.02
C ARG A 55 7.21 4.44 6.87
N VAL A 56 6.63 4.00 7.99
CA VAL A 56 5.57 2.98 8.00
C VAL A 56 4.25 3.58 7.49
N VAL A 57 4.05 4.89 7.66
CA VAL A 57 2.93 5.61 7.07
C VAL A 57 3.05 5.63 5.54
N PHE A 58 4.24 5.88 5.00
CA PHE A 58 4.47 5.79 3.56
C PHE A 58 4.25 4.38 3.01
N LEU A 59 4.74 3.35 3.71
CA LEU A 59 4.49 1.96 3.32
C LEU A 59 2.98 1.63 3.31
N PHE A 60 2.24 2.07 4.33
CA PHE A 60 0.80 1.90 4.40
C PHE A 60 0.09 2.55 3.20
N TYR A 61 0.34 3.83 2.93
CA TYR A 61 -0.30 4.51 1.80
C TYR A 61 0.14 3.97 0.44
N SER A 62 1.37 3.48 0.32
CA SER A 62 1.81 2.79 -0.88
C SER A 62 0.96 1.56 -1.16
N ASN A 63 0.62 0.77 -0.12
CA ASN A 63 -0.26 -0.40 -0.24
C ASN A 63 -1.71 -0.01 -0.50
N VAL A 64 -2.23 1.06 0.12
CA VAL A 64 -3.56 1.61 -0.22
C VAL A 64 -3.63 1.98 -1.70
N CYS A 65 -2.61 2.65 -2.24
CA CYS A 65 -2.56 2.99 -3.66
C CYS A 65 -2.52 1.74 -4.55
N ARG A 66 -1.77 0.70 -4.17
CA ARG A 66 -1.74 -0.59 -4.90
C ARG A 66 -3.11 -1.28 -4.88
N LEU A 67 -3.78 -1.29 -3.74
CA LEU A 67 -5.11 -1.86 -3.58
C LEU A 67 -6.11 -1.15 -4.52
N ILE A 68 -6.15 0.19 -4.48
CA ILE A 68 -7.02 0.98 -5.36
C ILE A 68 -6.71 0.69 -6.83
N MET A 69 -5.43 0.70 -7.20
CA MET A 69 -4.99 0.41 -8.56
C MET A 69 -5.43 -0.99 -9.03
N ASN A 70 -5.17 -2.03 -8.23
CA ASN A 70 -5.52 -3.41 -8.55
C ASN A 70 -7.05 -3.60 -8.61
N TYR A 71 -7.79 -2.92 -7.73
CA TYR A 71 -9.24 -2.92 -7.76
C TYR A 71 -9.79 -2.25 -9.03
N LEU A 72 -9.23 -1.12 -9.45
CA LEU A 72 -9.63 -0.46 -10.70
C LEU A 72 -9.35 -1.34 -11.92
N ILE A 73 -8.18 -1.99 -11.98
CA ILE A 73 -7.85 -2.94 -13.06
C ILE A 73 -8.82 -4.12 -13.08
N LEU A 74 -9.13 -4.70 -11.90
CA LEU A 74 -10.10 -5.79 -11.79
C LEU A 74 -11.51 -5.34 -12.21
N LYS A 75 -11.91 -4.11 -11.85
CA LYS A 75 -13.22 -3.55 -12.21
C LYS A 75 -13.34 -3.29 -13.71
N ASP A 76 -12.27 -2.83 -14.35
CA ASP A 76 -12.21 -2.59 -15.80
C ASP A 76 -12.07 -3.91 -16.59
N PHE A 77 -11.78 -5.04 -15.93
CA PHE A 77 -11.74 -6.34 -16.56
C PHE A 77 -13.13 -6.76 -17.02
N ASN A 78 -13.35 -6.74 -18.35
CA ASN A 78 -14.65 -7.02 -18.96
C ASN A 78 -14.99 -8.52 -18.91
N TYR A 79 -15.52 -8.96 -17.77
CA TYR A 79 -15.78 -10.37 -17.49
C TYR A 79 -16.73 -11.03 -18.50
N ASP A 80 -17.65 -10.28 -19.10
CA ASP A 80 -18.62 -10.80 -20.07
C ASP A 80 -17.96 -11.12 -21.43
N GLU A 81 -17.09 -10.24 -21.90
CA GLU A 81 -16.26 -10.47 -23.09
C GLU A 81 -15.25 -11.60 -22.85
N ALA A 82 -14.75 -11.68 -21.61
CA ALA A 82 -13.89 -12.76 -21.15
C ALA A 82 -14.63 -14.11 -21.11
N LYS A 83 -15.92 -14.12 -20.73
CA LYS A 83 -16.78 -15.30 -20.69
C LYS A 83 -17.08 -15.85 -22.08
N GLN A 84 -17.21 -14.99 -23.10
CA GLN A 84 -17.36 -15.40 -24.50
C GLN A 84 -16.09 -16.10 -25.02
N LYS A 85 -14.91 -15.54 -24.73
CA LYS A 85 -13.63 -16.18 -25.08
C LYS A 85 -13.36 -17.47 -24.29
N LYS A 86 -13.86 -17.57 -23.04
CA LYS A 86 -13.86 -18.83 -22.26
C LYS A 86 -14.71 -19.92 -22.92
N ALA A 87 -15.85 -19.56 -23.52
CA ALA A 87 -16.68 -20.50 -24.28
C ALA A 87 -15.96 -21.05 -25.52
N ALA A 88 -14.97 -20.32 -26.04
CA ALA A 88 -14.05 -20.78 -27.09
C ALA A 88 -12.89 -21.65 -26.58
N GLY A 89 -12.86 -22.00 -25.29
CA GLY A 89 -11.89 -22.93 -24.70
C GLY A 89 -10.61 -22.28 -24.12
N ASP A 90 -10.53 -20.95 -24.10
CA ASP A 90 -9.32 -20.26 -23.62
C ASP A 90 -9.24 -20.23 -22.08
N LYS A 91 -8.29 -21.00 -21.52
CA LYS A 91 -8.00 -21.02 -20.08
C LYS A 91 -7.21 -19.80 -19.59
N SER A 92 -6.63 -19.00 -20.49
CA SER A 92 -5.82 -17.82 -20.14
C SER A 92 -6.62 -16.78 -19.36
N ILE A 93 -7.90 -16.67 -19.65
CA ILE A 93 -8.81 -15.69 -19.05
C ILE A 93 -9.13 -16.00 -17.58
N GLU A 94 -9.33 -17.27 -17.26
CA GLU A 94 -9.55 -17.68 -15.87
C GLU A 94 -8.29 -17.46 -15.03
N ARG A 95 -7.13 -17.74 -15.63
CA ARG A 95 -5.82 -17.48 -15.04
C ARG A 95 -5.62 -15.99 -14.79
N GLU A 96 -5.92 -15.15 -15.77
CA GLU A 96 -5.80 -13.69 -15.67
C GLU A 96 -6.74 -13.11 -14.61
N TYR A 97 -8.01 -13.52 -14.59
CA TYR A 97 -8.96 -13.09 -13.57
C TYR A 97 -8.53 -13.50 -12.15
N LYS A 98 -8.05 -14.75 -11.97
CA LYS A 98 -7.51 -15.22 -10.68
C LYS A 98 -6.29 -14.39 -10.26
N ARG A 99 -5.40 -14.06 -11.20
CA ARG A 99 -4.24 -13.21 -10.94
C ARG A 99 -4.66 -11.81 -10.49
N LEU A 100 -5.65 -11.20 -11.13
CA LEU A 100 -6.18 -9.89 -10.73
C LEU A 100 -6.84 -9.94 -9.34
N LEU A 101 -7.60 -11.00 -9.04
CA LEU A 101 -8.17 -11.20 -7.71
C LEU A 101 -7.09 -11.34 -6.63
N TYR A 102 -6.03 -12.13 -6.88
CA TYR A 102 -4.92 -12.27 -5.95
C TYR A 102 -4.17 -10.95 -5.75
N ALA A 103 -4.02 -10.13 -6.79
CA ALA A 103 -3.43 -8.80 -6.66
C ALA A 103 -4.26 -7.86 -5.77
N VAL A 104 -5.59 -7.95 -5.81
CA VAL A 104 -6.46 -7.19 -4.89
C VAL A 104 -6.33 -7.69 -3.45
N TRP A 105 -6.34 -9.02 -3.25
CA TRP A 105 -6.15 -9.62 -1.93
C TRP A 105 -4.79 -9.33 -1.32
N ASP A 106 -3.73 -9.36 -2.13
CA ASP A 106 -2.37 -8.98 -1.73
C ASP A 106 -2.35 -7.53 -1.23
N GLY A 107 -2.88 -6.59 -2.03
CA GLY A 107 -2.98 -5.19 -1.65
C GLY A 107 -3.78 -4.97 -0.37
N PHE A 108 -4.90 -5.69 -0.19
CA PHE A 108 -5.72 -5.60 1.01
C PHE A 108 -4.99 -6.11 2.25
N LEU A 109 -4.47 -7.34 2.22
CA LEU A 109 -3.82 -7.94 3.38
C LEU A 109 -2.51 -7.22 3.73
N MET A 110 -1.75 -6.76 2.75
CA MET A 110 -0.55 -5.94 3.00
C MET A 110 -0.91 -4.57 3.59
N THR A 111 -2.03 -3.96 3.18
CA THR A 111 -2.54 -2.73 3.81
C THR A 111 -2.92 -2.97 5.28
N VAL A 112 -3.64 -4.06 5.57
CA VAL A 112 -4.00 -4.43 6.94
C VAL A 112 -2.75 -4.70 7.78
N TYR A 113 -1.81 -5.50 7.26
CA TYR A 113 -0.56 -5.82 7.95
C TYR A 113 0.25 -4.55 8.26
N THR A 114 0.42 -3.66 7.28
CA THR A 114 1.19 -2.43 7.46
C THR A 114 0.53 -1.43 8.40
N TYR A 115 -0.81 -1.39 8.44
CA TYR A 115 -1.54 -0.67 9.49
C TYR A 115 -1.16 -1.16 10.89
N THR A 116 -1.01 -2.48 11.09
CA THR A 116 -0.59 -3.02 12.40
C THR A 116 0.87 -2.70 12.76
N MET A 117 1.71 -2.38 11.77
CA MET A 117 3.11 -1.97 11.98
C MET A 117 3.26 -0.52 12.46
N GLN A 118 2.22 0.30 12.35
CA GLN A 118 2.27 1.74 12.64
C GLN A 118 2.35 2.09 14.14
N LYS A 119 2.48 1.11 15.06
CA LYS A 119 2.68 1.37 16.49
C LYS A 119 3.78 2.38 16.80
N ARG A 120 4.88 2.34 16.03
CA ARG A 120 6.02 3.25 16.19
C ARG A 120 5.81 4.61 15.54
N ALA A 121 4.84 4.71 14.63
CA ALA A 121 4.45 5.95 13.98
C ALA A 121 3.62 6.85 14.91
N LEU A 122 2.92 6.25 15.89
CA LEU A 122 1.95 6.93 16.75
C LEU A 122 1.00 7.82 15.94
N PRO A 123 0.29 7.25 14.94
CA PRO A 123 -0.58 8.06 14.09
C PRO A 123 -1.70 8.65 14.93
N ALA A 124 -1.85 9.97 14.85
CA ALA A 124 -2.79 10.72 15.66
C ALA A 124 -4.21 10.69 15.05
N GLY A 125 -4.32 10.37 13.76
CA GLY A 125 -5.60 10.34 13.05
C GLY A 125 -6.07 11.71 12.53
N PRO A 126 -7.07 11.73 11.64
CA PRO A 126 -7.48 12.93 10.92
C PRO A 126 -8.00 14.07 11.80
N SER A 127 -8.50 13.75 13.00
CA SER A 127 -8.93 14.75 13.99
C SER A 127 -7.78 15.65 14.49
N HIS A 128 -6.54 15.20 14.37
CA HIS A 128 -5.34 15.96 14.74
C HIS A 128 -4.75 16.76 13.58
N LEU A 129 -5.26 16.57 12.35
CA LEU A 129 -4.73 17.24 11.15
C LEU A 129 -4.77 18.77 11.23
N PRO A 130 -5.84 19.43 11.75
CA PRO A 130 -5.84 20.88 11.88
C PRO A 130 -4.69 21.38 12.76
N LYS A 131 -4.45 20.75 13.91
CA LYS A 131 -3.37 21.12 14.83
C LYS A 131 -1.99 20.89 14.20
N ALA A 132 -1.82 19.77 13.49
CA ALA A 132 -0.57 19.46 12.78
C ALA A 132 -0.28 20.46 11.64
N LEU A 133 -1.30 20.93 10.93
CA LEU A 133 -1.13 21.97 9.90
C LEU A 133 -0.68 23.30 10.52
N PHE A 134 -1.20 23.66 11.69
CA PHE A 134 -0.78 24.87 12.41
C PHE A 134 0.62 24.75 13.03
N SER A 135 1.08 23.54 13.38
CA SER A 135 2.43 23.33 13.92
C SER A 135 3.52 23.43 12.84
N GLY A 136 3.17 23.15 11.59
CA GLY A 136 4.13 23.11 10.47
C GLY A 136 5.10 21.92 10.52
N ASP A 137 4.95 21.00 11.48
CA ASP A 137 5.78 19.80 11.56
C ASP A 137 5.29 18.74 10.56
N LEU A 138 6.11 18.50 9.52
CA LEU A 138 5.85 17.50 8.50
C LEU A 138 5.58 16.10 9.08
N VAL A 139 6.24 15.73 10.18
CA VAL A 139 6.04 14.42 10.81
C VAL A 139 4.63 14.33 11.39
N GLU A 140 4.17 15.38 12.07
CA GLU A 140 2.81 15.45 12.62
C GLU A 140 1.76 15.45 11.52
N ILE A 141 1.99 16.21 10.44
CA ILE A 141 1.07 16.26 9.29
C ILE A 141 0.92 14.87 8.66
N ILE A 142 2.04 14.19 8.38
CA ILE A 142 2.03 12.85 7.76
C ILE A 142 1.35 11.84 8.67
N THR A 143 1.67 11.85 9.97
CA THR A 143 1.11 10.90 10.95
C THR A 143 -0.35 11.18 11.30
N ALA A 144 -0.82 12.42 11.16
CA ALA A 144 -2.24 12.77 11.31
C ALA A 144 -3.10 12.30 10.13
N CYS A 145 -2.52 12.16 8.93
CA CYS A 145 -3.23 11.58 7.80
C CYS A 145 -3.56 10.10 8.05
N ALA A 146 -2.65 9.36 8.68
CA ALA A 146 -2.81 7.94 8.94
C ALA A 146 -3.88 7.65 10.02
N PRO A 147 -4.69 6.58 9.86
CA PRO A 147 -5.67 6.19 10.87
C PRO A 147 -4.99 5.85 12.21
N PRO A 148 -5.63 6.16 13.36
CA PRO A 148 -5.10 5.82 14.66
C PRO A 148 -5.08 4.29 14.84
N VAL A 149 -4.02 3.76 15.44
CA VAL A 149 -3.76 2.31 15.46
C VAL A 149 -4.00 1.72 16.84
N TYR A 150 -4.69 0.58 16.86
CA TYR A 150 -4.73 -0.29 18.04
C TYR A 150 -3.45 -1.12 18.09
N ALA A 151 -2.71 -1.05 19.20
CA ALA A 151 -1.47 -1.79 19.37
C ALA A 151 -1.76 -3.30 19.49
N ILE A 152 -1.47 -4.06 18.43
CA ILE A 152 -1.61 -5.53 18.40
C ILE A 152 -0.29 -6.18 18.83
N PRO A 153 -0.19 -7.14 19.75
CA PRO A 153 1.11 -7.72 20.15
C PRO A 153 1.97 -8.26 18.97
N ASN A 154 3.28 -8.40 19.18
CA ASN A 154 4.22 -8.75 18.09
C ASN A 154 3.94 -10.14 17.47
N THR A 155 3.49 -11.13 18.25
CA THR A 155 3.23 -12.49 17.74
C THR A 155 2.04 -12.54 16.76
N PRO A 156 0.84 -11.99 17.09
CA PRO A 156 -0.24 -11.85 16.12
C PRO A 156 0.15 -11.00 14.90
N GLN A 157 0.97 -9.97 15.10
CA GLN A 157 1.49 -9.15 14.00
C GLN A 157 2.34 -9.98 13.02
N GLY A 158 3.22 -10.85 13.51
CA GLY A 158 3.98 -11.78 12.68
C GLY A 158 3.09 -12.75 11.89
N LEU A 159 2.06 -13.31 12.54
CA LEU A 159 1.08 -14.19 11.88
C LEU A 159 0.30 -13.48 10.77
N MET A 160 -0.10 -12.23 10.99
CA MET A 160 -0.74 -11.42 9.94
C MET A 160 0.20 -11.17 8.75
N GLY A 161 1.49 -10.96 9.01
CA GLY A 161 2.49 -10.83 7.94
C GLY A 161 2.59 -12.11 7.10
N LEU A 162 2.55 -13.29 7.73
CA LEU A 162 2.55 -14.57 7.05
C LEU A 162 1.28 -14.77 6.21
N ILE A 163 0.11 -14.43 6.75
CA ILE A 163 -1.16 -14.52 6.02
C ILE A 163 -1.15 -13.55 4.84
N ALA A 164 -0.61 -12.35 5.02
CA ALA A 164 -0.57 -11.32 3.98
C ALA A 164 0.31 -11.69 2.79
N SER A 165 1.30 -12.57 2.94
CA SER A 165 2.14 -13.03 1.82
C SER A 165 1.51 -14.15 0.98
N VAL A 166 0.42 -14.78 1.45
CA VAL A 166 -0.23 -15.90 0.77
C VAL A 166 -0.74 -15.54 -0.64
N PRO A 167 -1.46 -14.43 -0.87
CA PRO A 167 -1.94 -14.10 -2.21
C PRO A 167 -0.81 -13.85 -3.21
N GLY A 168 0.25 -13.15 -2.80
CA GLY A 168 1.44 -12.95 -3.64
C GLY A 168 2.14 -14.26 -3.99
N PHE A 169 2.25 -15.19 -3.02
CA PHE A 169 2.78 -16.53 -3.27
C PHE A 169 1.91 -17.31 -4.25
N LEU A 170 0.60 -17.38 -4.03
CA LEU A 170 -0.35 -18.08 -4.91
C LEU A 170 -0.36 -17.49 -6.34
N SER A 171 -0.24 -16.17 -6.49
CA SER A 171 -0.15 -15.51 -7.79
C SER A 171 1.07 -15.94 -8.60
N SER A 172 2.10 -16.53 -8.00
CA SER A 172 3.28 -17.02 -8.71
C SER A 172 3.06 -18.40 -9.35
N PHE A 173 2.00 -19.13 -8.96
CA PHE A 173 1.67 -20.47 -9.46
C PHE A 173 0.48 -20.47 -10.42
N VAL A 174 -0.20 -19.33 -10.57
CA VAL A 174 -1.32 -19.13 -11.50
C VAL A 174 -0.78 -18.69 -12.84
#